data_AF-A0A1I0U347-F1
#
_entry.id   AF-A0A1I0U347-F1
#
_cell.length_a   1.000
_cell.length_b   1.000
_cell.length_c   1.000
_cell.angle_alpha   90.00
_cell.angle_beta   90.00
_cell.angle_gamma   90.00
#
_symmetry.space_group_name_H-M   'P 1'
#
loop_
_entity.id
_entity.type
_entity.pdbx_description
1 polymer ?
#
loop_
_entity_poly.entity_id
_entity_poly.type
_entity_poly.pdbx_seq_one_letter_code
_entity_poly.pdbx_strand_id
1 'polypeptide(L)'
;MLSNQLVVELKRALTKKNLFFWISIIVLLPTVRFYMVKEGYQFYEPIEVFHETVSDIIPLLFPVIAIIIYLPSFLQEQRNKFITYTRTRVPLHIYITSKGLVNALLTGIVTFLLIFLPFLFIVYFEQKLGIIHYSPSNEHMRIPAVTFSQFLSHGALTYGFIYSSWVAVNGIVYSTIAFFLLILGQ
;
A
#
# COMPACT_ATOMS: atom_id res chain seq x y z
N MET A 1 -27.35 -3.84 -11.03
CA MET A 1 -27.24 -4.68 -9.80
C MET A 1 -25.83 -4.68 -9.24
N LEU A 2 -24.79 -5.03 -10.02
CA LEU A 2 -23.40 -5.06 -9.54
C LEU A 2 -22.87 -3.69 -9.04
N SER A 3 -23.14 -2.61 -9.78
CA SER A 3 -22.75 -1.24 -9.36
C SER A 3 -23.36 -0.83 -7.99
N ASN A 4 -24.65 -1.10 -7.78
CA ASN A 4 -25.28 -0.79 -6.49
C ASN A 4 -24.67 -1.61 -5.34
N GLN A 5 -24.32 -2.88 -5.59
CA GLN A 5 -23.64 -3.70 -4.59
C GLN A 5 -22.24 -3.16 -4.28
N LEU A 6 -21.48 -2.75 -5.30
CA LEU A 6 -20.15 -2.14 -5.11
C LEU A 6 -20.22 -0.89 -4.22
N VAL A 7 -21.19 -0.01 -4.46
CA VAL A 7 -21.36 1.21 -3.65
C VAL A 7 -21.69 0.87 -2.19
N VAL A 8 -22.52 -0.15 -1.96
CA VAL A 8 -22.88 -0.59 -0.60
C VAL A 8 -21.68 -1.19 0.11
N GLU A 9 -20.94 -2.09 -0.54
CA GLU A 9 -19.73 -2.71 0.01
C GLU A 9 -18.65 -1.66 0.29
N LEU A 10 -18.47 -0.68 -0.61
CA LEU A 10 -17.53 0.42 -0.45
C LEU A 10 -17.90 1.30 0.77
N LYS A 11 -19.18 1.66 0.92
CA LYS A 11 -19.68 2.41 2.09
C LYS A 11 -19.48 1.64 3.40
N ARG A 12 -19.66 0.32 3.39
CA ARG A 12 -19.43 -0.52 4.58
C ARG A 12 -17.96 -0.61 4.95
N ALA A 13 -17.08 -0.70 3.96
CA ALA A 13 -15.64 -0.75 4.18
C ALA A 13 -15.07 0.60 4.66
N LEU A 14 -15.60 1.72 4.14
CA LEU A 14 -15.24 3.10 4.52
C LEU A 14 -15.91 3.52 5.84
N THR A 15 -15.56 2.84 6.92
CA THR A 15 -15.90 3.32 8.27
C THR A 15 -14.83 4.28 8.79
N LYS A 16 -15.22 5.21 9.67
CA LYS A 16 -14.26 6.15 10.31
C LYS A 16 -13.11 5.41 11.00
N LYS A 17 -13.40 4.26 11.61
CA LYS A 17 -12.41 3.41 12.28
C LYS A 17 -11.41 2.81 11.29
N ASN A 18 -11.88 2.25 10.17
CA ASN A 18 -11.01 1.68 9.14
C ASN A 18 -10.16 2.76 8.48
N LEU A 19 -10.77 3.91 8.16
CA LEU A 19 -10.04 5.04 7.59
C LEU A 19 -8.94 5.53 8.52
N PHE A 20 -9.23 5.71 9.82
CA PHE A 20 -8.24 6.09 10.81
C PHE A 20 -7.10 5.06 10.91
N PHE A 21 -7.44 3.77 10.91
CA PHE A 21 -6.46 2.69 10.94
C PHE A 21 -5.56 2.68 9.69
N TRP A 22 -6.14 2.82 8.50
CA TRP A 22 -5.38 2.87 7.25
C TRP A 22 -4.47 4.10 7.19
N ILE A 23 -4.96 5.28 7.57
CA ILE A 23 -4.15 6.51 7.64
C ILE A 23 -3.01 6.34 8.65
N SER A 24 -3.30 5.74 9.80
CA SER A 24 -2.29 5.46 10.83
C SER A 24 -1.18 4.55 10.29
N ILE A 25 -1.51 3.48 9.57
CA ILE A 25 -0.52 2.62 8.88
C ILE A 25 0.27 3.43 7.85
N ILE A 26 -0.41 4.16 6.98
CA ILE A 26 0.20 4.92 5.88
C ILE A 26 1.21 5.95 6.40
N VAL A 27 0.95 6.57 7.56
CA VAL A 27 1.81 7.62 8.12
C VAL A 27 2.84 7.05 9.10
N LEU A 28 2.44 6.20 10.05
CA LEU A 28 3.32 5.77 11.13
C LEU A 28 4.44 4.85 10.64
N LEU A 29 4.14 3.89 9.76
CA LEU A 29 5.16 2.94 9.30
C LEU A 29 6.33 3.63 8.60
N PRO A 30 6.09 4.48 7.57
CA PRO A 30 7.18 5.16 6.89
C PRO A 30 7.89 6.19 7.77
N THR A 31 7.19 6.89 8.67
CA THR A 31 7.81 7.90 9.55
C THR A 31 8.73 7.27 10.59
N VAL A 32 8.32 6.16 11.21
CA VAL A 32 9.18 5.41 12.13
C VAL A 32 10.43 4.93 11.41
N ARG A 33 10.27 4.34 10.21
CA ARG A 33 11.43 3.86 9.44
C ARG A 33 12.34 5.01 9.02
N PHE A 34 11.79 6.12 8.53
CA PHE A 34 12.55 7.31 8.19
C PHE A 34 13.40 7.82 9.38
N TYR A 35 12.84 7.83 10.59
CA TYR A 35 13.57 8.24 11.79
C TYR A 35 14.71 7.29 12.15
N MET A 36 14.56 5.98 11.91
CA MET A 36 15.64 5.01 12.11
C MET A 36 16.75 5.16 11.06
N VAL A 37 16.37 5.49 9.82
CA VAL A 37 17.27 5.53 8.66
C VAL A 37 18.11 6.81 8.63
N LYS A 38 17.54 7.96 9.05
CA LYS A 38 18.20 9.28 9.00
C LYS A 38 19.56 9.33 9.74
N GLU A 39 19.73 8.54 10.81
CA GLU A 39 20.92 8.56 11.68
C GLU A 39 21.90 7.42 11.35
N GLY A 40 21.45 6.38 10.65
CA GLY A 40 22.20 5.13 10.46
C GLY A 40 23.03 5.04 9.19
N TYR A 41 22.81 5.93 8.21
CA TYR A 41 23.40 5.82 6.87
C TYR A 41 23.88 7.16 6.33
N GLN A 42 24.88 7.11 5.45
CA GLN A 42 25.30 8.25 4.63
C GLN A 42 24.59 8.19 3.29
N PHE A 43 23.83 9.24 2.97
CA PHE A 43 23.07 9.35 1.73
C PHE A 43 23.73 10.35 0.79
N TYR A 44 23.66 10.05 -0.51
CA TYR A 44 24.15 10.90 -1.59
C TYR A 44 22.99 11.46 -2.41
N GLU A 45 21.94 10.66 -2.59
CA GLU A 45 20.73 11.07 -3.31
C GLU A 45 19.46 10.86 -2.47
N PRO A 46 18.44 11.74 -2.58
CA PRO A 46 17.15 11.56 -1.90
C PRO A 46 16.45 10.25 -2.28
N ILE A 47 16.74 9.73 -3.47
CA ILE A 47 16.18 8.46 -3.93
C ILE A 47 16.69 7.30 -3.08
N GLU A 48 17.95 7.34 -2.62
CA GLU A 48 18.54 6.33 -1.74
C GLU A 48 17.85 6.31 -0.39
N VAL A 49 17.57 7.50 0.17
CA VAL A 49 16.79 7.65 1.40
C VAL A 49 15.41 7.01 1.25
N PHE A 50 14.73 7.27 0.14
CA PHE A 50 13.43 6.67 -0.15
C PHE A 50 13.53 5.14 -0.25
N HIS A 51 14.52 4.63 -0.96
CA HIS A 51 14.75 3.19 -1.09
C HIS A 51 15.02 2.53 0.25
N GLU A 52 15.91 3.08 1.06
CA GLU A 52 16.22 2.54 2.39
C GLU A 52 15.02 2.62 3.34
N THR A 53 14.18 3.65 3.18
CA THR A 53 12.94 3.79 3.95
C THR A 53 11.91 2.72 3.58
N VAL A 54 11.88 2.29 2.32
CA VAL A 54 10.86 1.36 1.80
C VAL A 54 11.35 -0.09 1.72
N SER A 55 12.62 -0.36 1.50
CA SER A 55 13.10 -1.67 1.02
C SER A 55 13.14 -2.80 2.06
N ASP A 56 13.03 -2.51 3.36
CA ASP A 56 13.17 -3.53 4.40
C ASP A 56 11.84 -3.94 5.01
N ILE A 57 11.30 -3.10 5.90
CA ILE A 57 10.17 -3.47 6.75
C ILE A 57 8.87 -3.52 5.95
N ILE A 58 8.73 -2.69 4.92
CA ILE A 58 7.48 -2.60 4.14
C ILE A 58 7.27 -3.89 3.33
N PRO A 59 8.24 -4.41 2.55
CA PRO A 59 8.14 -5.71 1.88
C PRO A 59 7.89 -6.87 2.84
N LEU A 60 8.55 -6.87 4.01
CA LEU A 60 8.37 -7.93 5.01
C LEU A 60 6.94 -7.96 5.56
N LEU A 61 6.39 -6.80 5.92
CA LEU A 61 5.04 -6.68 6.46
C LEU A 61 3.97 -6.67 5.36
N PHE A 62 4.37 -6.68 4.09
CA PHE A 62 3.48 -6.50 2.95
C PHE A 62 2.30 -7.47 2.91
N PRO A 63 2.50 -8.80 3.08
CA PRO A 63 1.38 -9.74 3.05
C PRO A 63 0.41 -9.51 4.21
N VAL A 64 0.96 -9.16 5.39
CA VAL A 64 0.17 -8.89 6.59
C VAL A 64 -0.67 -7.61 6.42
N ILE A 65 -0.07 -6.54 5.88
CA ILE A 65 -0.77 -5.29 5.58
C ILE A 65 -1.91 -5.53 4.59
N ALA A 66 -1.63 -6.24 3.49
CA ALA A 66 -2.62 -6.57 2.47
C ALA A 66 -3.83 -7.33 3.04
N ILE A 67 -3.59 -8.24 3.98
CA ILE A 67 -4.63 -9.01 4.67
C ILE A 67 -5.42 -8.11 5.63
N ILE A 68 -4.76 -7.37 6.51
CA ILE A 68 -5.43 -6.61 7.59
C ILE A 68 -6.35 -5.51 7.05
N ILE A 69 -6.08 -4.96 5.86
CA ILE A 69 -6.88 -3.86 5.27
C ILE A 69 -8.36 -4.24 5.10
N TYR A 70 -8.67 -5.46 4.68
CA TYR A 70 -10.03 -5.86 4.32
C TYR A 70 -10.55 -7.11 5.03
N LEU A 71 -9.67 -8.03 5.46
CA LEU A 71 -10.06 -9.30 6.08
C LEU A 71 -10.94 -9.14 7.34
N PRO A 72 -10.71 -8.18 8.25
CA PRO A 72 -11.54 -8.01 9.44
C PRO A 72 -13.01 -7.70 9.12
N SER A 73 -13.26 -6.90 8.07
CA SER A 73 -14.61 -6.57 7.62
C SER A 73 -15.31 -7.81 7.05
N PHE A 74 -14.56 -8.66 6.34
CA PHE A 74 -15.08 -9.91 5.80
C PHE A 74 -15.39 -10.93 6.90
N LEU A 75 -14.47 -11.12 7.85
CA LEU A 75 -14.63 -12.04 8.98
C LEU A 75 -15.82 -11.68 9.87
N GLN A 76 -16.09 -10.38 10.07
CA GLN A 76 -17.23 -9.94 10.86
C GLN A 76 -18.56 -10.27 10.17
N GLU A 77 -18.64 -10.15 8.84
CA GLU A 77 -19.84 -10.55 8.08
C GLU A 77 -20.02 -12.08 8.06
N GLN A 78 -18.93 -12.84 7.98
CA GLN A 78 -18.97 -14.30 8.08
C GLN A 78 -19.48 -14.75 9.46
N ARG A 79 -18.96 -14.16 10.54
CA ARG A 79 -19.36 -14.47 11.93
C ARG A 79 -20.83 -14.19 12.20
N ASN A 80 -21.39 -13.17 11.56
CA ASN A 80 -22.79 -12.78 11.70
C ASN A 80 -23.76 -13.57 10.78
N LYS A 81 -23.30 -14.64 10.11
CA LYS A 81 -24.08 -15.44 9.13
C LYS A 81 -24.74 -14.59 8.03
N PHE A 82 -24.15 -13.43 7.71
CA PHE A 82 -24.75 -12.44 6.80
C PHE A 82 -24.94 -13.02 5.38
N ILE A 83 -24.05 -13.94 4.98
CA ILE A 83 -24.12 -14.67 3.70
C ILE A 83 -25.41 -15.51 3.61
N THR A 84 -25.83 -16.16 4.69
CA THR A 84 -27.04 -17.01 4.71
C THR A 84 -28.31 -16.19 4.54
N TYR A 85 -28.38 -14.99 5.13
CA TYR A 85 -29.54 -14.10 5.05
C TYR A 85 -29.59 -13.25 3.77
N THR A 86 -28.44 -12.98 3.13
CA THR A 86 -28.36 -12.17 1.90
C THR A 86 -28.59 -13.01 0.63
N ARG A 87 -28.44 -14.34 0.73
CA ARG A 87 -28.60 -15.31 -0.37
C ARG A 87 -29.97 -15.27 -1.04
N THR A 88 -31.00 -14.83 -0.32
CA THR A 88 -32.37 -14.70 -0.85
C THR A 88 -32.59 -13.48 -1.75
N ARG A 89 -31.66 -12.51 -1.80
CA ARG A 89 -31.86 -11.25 -2.54
C ARG A 89 -30.77 -10.93 -3.57
N VAL A 90 -29.59 -11.54 -3.47
CA VAL A 90 -28.47 -11.27 -4.40
C VAL A 90 -27.82 -12.59 -4.82
N PRO A 91 -27.59 -12.82 -6.12
CA PRO A 91 -26.92 -14.03 -6.59
C PRO A 91 -25.46 -14.06 -6.12
N LEU A 92 -25.00 -15.24 -5.70
CA LEU A 92 -23.69 -15.44 -5.06
C LEU A 92 -22.51 -14.91 -5.88
N HIS A 93 -22.55 -15.08 -7.21
CA HIS A 93 -21.48 -14.60 -8.08
C HIS A 93 -21.33 -13.07 -8.05
N ILE A 94 -22.43 -12.30 -7.98
CA ILE A 94 -22.40 -10.83 -7.90
C ILE A 94 -21.84 -10.39 -6.54
N TYR A 95 -22.19 -11.10 -5.47
CA TYR A 95 -21.71 -10.78 -4.12
C TYR A 95 -20.21 -11.02 -3.97
N ILE A 96 -19.71 -12.19 -4.39
CA ILE A 96 -18.28 -12.54 -4.31
C ILE A 96 -17.44 -11.61 -5.19
N THR A 97 -17.86 -11.38 -6.44
CA THR A 97 -17.13 -10.48 -7.36
C THR A 97 -17.11 -9.04 -6.86
N SER A 98 -18.23 -8.54 -6.32
CA SER A 98 -18.29 -7.19 -5.75
C SER A 98 -17.34 -7.03 -4.57
N LYS A 99 -17.26 -8.02 -3.67
CA LYS A 99 -16.31 -7.99 -2.56
C LYS A 99 -14.86 -8.08 -3.01
N GLY A 100 -14.54 -8.98 -3.94
CA GLY A 100 -13.20 -9.09 -4.50
C GLY A 100 -12.73 -7.78 -5.12
N LEU A 101 -13.60 -7.12 -5.88
CA LEU A 101 -13.29 -5.81 -6.48
C LEU A 101 -13.08 -4.70 -5.44
N VAL A 102 -13.93 -4.64 -4.40
CA VAL A 102 -13.76 -3.64 -3.34
C VAL A 102 -12.49 -3.91 -2.53
N ASN A 103 -12.18 -5.18 -2.26
CA ASN A 103 -10.95 -5.59 -1.59
C ASN A 103 -9.71 -5.18 -2.39
N ALA A 104 -9.68 -5.50 -3.69
CA ALA A 104 -8.63 -5.11 -4.61
C ALA A 104 -8.46 -3.58 -4.65
N LEU A 105 -9.56 -2.84 -4.83
CA LEU A 105 -9.53 -1.38 -4.91
C LEU A 105 -9.00 -0.75 -3.62
N LEU A 106 -9.48 -1.17 -2.46
CA LEU A 106 -9.03 -0.62 -1.17
C LEU A 106 -7.58 -0.97 -0.87
N THR A 107 -7.21 -2.24 -1.04
CA THR A 107 -5.83 -2.68 -0.81
C THR A 107 -4.88 -1.97 -1.76
N GLY A 108 -5.25 -1.84 -3.03
CA GLY A 108 -4.47 -1.11 -4.04
C GLY A 108 -4.26 0.35 -3.66
N ILE A 109 -5.33 1.07 -3.28
CA ILE A 109 -5.23 2.49 -2.90
C ILE A 109 -4.39 2.66 -1.62
N VAL A 110 -4.63 1.87 -0.59
CA VAL A 110 -3.87 1.99 0.67
C VAL A 110 -2.40 1.69 0.44
N THR A 111 -2.10 0.64 -0.32
CA THR A 111 -0.72 0.26 -0.66
C THR A 111 -0.04 1.30 -1.54
N PHE A 112 -0.74 1.84 -2.53
CA PHE A 112 -0.25 2.92 -3.37
C PHE A 112 0.13 4.15 -2.53
N LEU A 113 -0.78 4.59 -1.64
CA LEU A 113 -0.54 5.74 -0.78
C LEU A 113 0.57 5.51 0.24
N LEU A 114 0.69 4.28 0.77
CA LEU A 114 1.76 3.87 1.69
C LEU A 114 3.16 4.09 1.09
N ILE A 115 3.31 3.94 -0.22
CA ILE A 115 4.59 4.13 -0.93
C ILE A 115 4.73 5.54 -1.50
N PHE A 116 3.66 6.05 -2.09
CA PHE A 116 3.69 7.32 -2.82
C PHE A 116 3.81 8.54 -1.90
N LEU A 117 3.19 8.52 -0.71
CA LEU A 117 3.28 9.64 0.22
C LEU A 117 4.70 9.81 0.81
N PRO A 118 5.38 8.76 1.29
CA PRO A 118 6.78 8.86 1.70
C PRO A 118 7.70 9.30 0.57
N PHE A 119 7.45 8.82 -0.66
CA PHE A 119 8.18 9.27 -1.84
C PHE A 119 8.08 10.79 -2.03
N LEU A 120 6.86 11.33 -2.01
CA LEU A 120 6.65 12.77 -2.14
C LEU A 120 7.31 13.54 -0.99
N PHE A 121 7.19 13.04 0.24
CA PHE A 121 7.81 13.67 1.40
C PHE A 121 9.33 13.75 1.26
N ILE A 122 10.00 12.64 0.96
CA ILE A 122 11.47 12.55 0.90
C ILE A 122 12.02 13.34 -0.30
N VAL A 123 11.42 13.18 -1.48
CA VAL A 123 11.98 13.77 -2.70
C VAL A 123 11.67 15.27 -2.82
N TYR A 124 10.54 15.76 -2.30
CA TYR A 124 10.12 17.17 -2.50
C TYR A 124 10.13 18.03 -1.24
N PHE A 125 9.81 17.47 -0.07
CA PHE A 125 9.68 18.24 1.16
C PHE A 125 10.95 18.18 2.01
N GLU A 126 11.50 16.98 2.21
CA GLU A 126 12.72 16.76 2.99
C GLU A 126 13.90 17.57 2.43
N GLN A 127 14.10 17.56 1.10
CA GLN A 127 15.14 18.37 0.44
C GLN A 127 15.09 19.86 0.82
N LYS A 128 13.90 20.40 1.08
CA LYS A 128 13.71 21.82 1.47
C LYS A 128 13.89 22.05 2.97
N LEU A 129 13.65 21.01 3.77
CA LEU A 129 13.77 21.04 5.23
C LEU A 129 15.21 20.80 5.68
N GLY A 130 16.05 20.17 4.84
CA GLY A 130 17.47 19.93 5.11
C GLY A 130 17.69 19.01 6.33
N ILE A 131 16.81 18.03 6.51
CA ILE A 131 16.84 17.11 7.67
C ILE A 131 17.98 16.11 7.50
N ILE A 132 18.28 15.72 6.26
CA ILE A 132 19.34 14.78 5.90
C ILE A 132 20.52 15.53 5.32
N HIS A 133 21.71 15.24 5.85
CA HIS A 133 22.96 15.75 5.32
C HIS A 133 23.44 14.86 4.17
N TYR A 134 23.22 15.32 2.95
CA TYR A 134 23.73 14.67 1.75
C TYR A 134 25.25 14.86 1.65
N SER A 135 25.99 13.76 1.57
CA SER A 135 27.44 13.80 1.39
C SER A 135 27.78 14.13 -0.07
N PRO A 136 28.84 14.92 -0.33
CA PRO A 136 29.24 15.23 -1.70
C PRO A 136 29.63 13.94 -2.43
N SER A 137 29.03 13.69 -3.60
CA SER A 137 29.37 12.52 -4.39
C SER A 137 30.75 12.69 -5.04
N ASN A 138 31.62 11.69 -4.89
CA ASN A 138 32.89 11.62 -5.61
C ASN A 138 32.68 10.89 -6.95
N GLU A 139 33.42 11.29 -7.99
CA GLU A 139 33.36 10.73 -9.36
C GLU A 139 33.64 9.20 -9.44
N HIS A 140 34.08 8.58 -8.35
CA HIS A 140 34.33 7.13 -8.23
C HIS A 140 33.22 6.34 -7.52
N MET A 141 32.15 7.00 -7.06
CA MET A 141 31.02 6.32 -6.43
C MET A 141 30.03 5.86 -7.49
N ARG A 142 29.81 4.54 -7.56
CA ARG A 142 28.70 3.96 -8.32
C ARG A 142 27.43 4.10 -7.47
N ILE A 143 26.53 4.98 -7.90
CA ILE A 143 25.17 5.04 -7.36
C ILE A 143 24.54 3.65 -7.60
N PRO A 144 24.07 2.95 -6.55
CA PRO A 144 23.50 1.62 -6.70
C PRO A 144 22.30 1.65 -7.65
N ALA A 145 22.25 0.71 -8.58
CA ALA A 145 21.14 0.61 -9.53
C ALA A 145 19.86 0.22 -8.79
N VAL A 146 18.99 1.21 -8.56
CA VAL A 146 17.69 0.99 -7.94
C VAL A 146 16.71 0.34 -8.92
N THR A 147 15.74 -0.43 -8.41
CA THR A 147 14.67 -1.02 -9.20
C THR A 147 13.99 0.08 -10.03
N PHE A 148 13.79 -0.13 -11.33
CA PHE A 148 13.19 0.86 -12.24
C PHE A 148 14.02 2.16 -12.47
N SER A 149 15.33 2.16 -12.19
CA SER A 149 16.24 3.28 -12.45
C SER A 149 16.18 3.83 -13.90
N GLN A 150 15.79 3.01 -14.87
CA GLN A 150 15.54 3.45 -16.26
C GLN A 150 14.50 4.58 -16.36
N PHE A 151 13.54 4.64 -15.43
CA PHE A 151 12.50 5.67 -15.41
C PHE A 151 12.92 6.93 -14.66
N LEU A 152 14.01 6.91 -13.89
CA LEU A 152 14.56 8.13 -13.28
C LEU A 152 14.97 9.15 -14.36
N SER A 153 15.42 8.67 -15.52
CA SER A 153 15.76 9.50 -16.68
C SER A 153 14.57 10.33 -17.22
N HIS A 154 13.34 9.87 -16.98
CA HIS A 154 12.10 10.54 -17.40
C HIS A 154 11.50 11.42 -16.29
N GLY A 155 12.18 11.54 -15.15
CA GLY A 155 11.80 12.37 -14.02
C GLY A 155 11.43 11.59 -12.77
N ALA A 156 11.75 12.17 -11.61
CA ALA A 156 11.51 11.55 -10.30
C ALA A 156 10.03 11.26 -10.04
N LEU A 157 9.09 12.13 -10.44
CA LEU A 157 7.65 11.87 -10.28
C LEU A 157 7.19 10.63 -11.04
N THR A 158 7.64 10.48 -12.28
CA THR A 158 7.31 9.34 -13.14
C THR A 158 7.78 8.05 -12.49
N TYR A 159 9.00 8.08 -11.96
CA TYR A 159 9.55 6.97 -11.19
C TYR A 159 8.70 6.63 -9.96
N GLY A 160 8.43 7.61 -9.10
CA GLY A 160 7.63 7.40 -7.89
C GLY A 160 6.25 6.84 -8.18
N PHE A 161 5.58 7.34 -9.22
CA PHE A 161 4.28 6.85 -9.65
C PHE A 161 4.31 5.40 -10.16
N ILE A 162 5.27 5.06 -11.03
CA ILE A 162 5.43 3.70 -11.57
C ILE A 162 5.77 2.72 -10.44
N TYR A 163 6.72 3.06 -9.58
CA TYR A 163 7.12 2.22 -8.45
C TYR A 163 5.95 1.99 -7.49
N SER A 164 5.22 3.05 -7.10
CA SER A 164 4.05 2.94 -6.23
C SER A 164 2.94 2.09 -6.84
N SER A 165 2.72 2.24 -8.15
CA SER A 165 1.74 1.45 -8.90
C SER A 165 2.12 -0.03 -8.96
N TRP A 166 3.41 -0.32 -9.19
CA TRP A 166 3.93 -1.69 -9.17
C TRP A 166 3.70 -2.36 -7.82
N VAL A 167 4.02 -1.66 -6.72
CA VAL A 167 3.79 -2.18 -5.37
C VAL A 167 2.28 -2.35 -5.10
N ALA A 168 1.44 -1.41 -5.53
CA ALA A 168 -0.02 -1.52 -5.39
C ALA A 168 -0.60 -2.75 -6.12
N VAL A 169 -0.13 -3.05 -7.33
CA VAL A 169 -0.56 -4.25 -8.08
C VAL A 169 -0.18 -5.52 -7.33
N ASN A 170 1.02 -5.59 -6.76
CA ASN A 170 1.42 -6.72 -5.91
C ASN A 170 0.45 -6.85 -4.71
N GLY A 171 0.11 -5.74 -4.05
CA GLY A 171 -0.80 -5.74 -2.90
C GLY A 171 -2.19 -6.29 -3.24
N ILE A 172 -2.71 -5.93 -4.42
CA ILE A 172 -3.97 -6.45 -4.95
C ILE A 172 -3.91 -7.98 -5.12
N VAL A 173 -2.82 -8.50 -5.69
CA VAL A 173 -2.65 -9.94 -5.94
C VAL A 173 -2.64 -10.70 -4.62
N TYR A 174 -1.82 -10.29 -3.65
CA TYR A 174 -1.77 -10.96 -2.34
C TYR A 174 -3.11 -10.93 -1.61
N SER A 175 -3.79 -9.78 -1.61
CA SER A 175 -5.09 -9.63 -0.97
C SER A 175 -6.16 -10.49 -1.65
N THR A 176 -6.09 -10.61 -2.97
CA THR A 176 -7.00 -11.47 -3.75
C THR A 176 -6.75 -12.95 -3.47
N ILE A 177 -5.49 -13.37 -3.36
CA ILE A 177 -5.13 -14.75 -2.97
C ILE A 177 -5.66 -15.05 -1.57
N ALA A 178 -5.44 -14.16 -0.60
CA ALA A 178 -5.95 -14.32 0.76
C ALA A 178 -7.48 -14.41 0.80
N PHE A 179 -8.16 -13.60 -0.01
CA PHE A 179 -9.62 -13.65 -0.16
C PHE A 179 -10.10 -14.99 -0.72
N PHE A 180 -9.45 -15.52 -1.77
CA PHE A 180 -9.80 -16.82 -2.34
C PHE A 180 -9.54 -17.97 -1.36
N LEU A 181 -8.42 -17.95 -0.64
CA LEU A 181 -8.11 -18.96 0.38
C LEU A 181 -9.18 -18.99 1.48
N LEU A 182 -9.67 -17.82 1.90
CA LEU A 182 -10.71 -17.73 2.90
C LEU A 182 -12.05 -18.27 2.39
N ILE A 183 -12.39 -18.05 1.11
CA ILE A 183 -13.59 -18.66 0.50
C ILE A 183 -13.46 -20.18 0.39
N LEU A 184 -12.29 -20.70 0.01
CA LEU A 184 -12.04 -22.13 -0.13
C LEU A 184 -12.00 -22.88 1.21
N GLY A 185 -11.65 -22.18 2.30
CA GLY A 185 -11.67 -22.73 3.66
C GLY A 185 -13.05 -22.78 4.32
N GLN A 186 -14.13 -22.47 3.58
CA GLN A 186 -15.53 -22.60 4.02
C GLN A 186 -16.14 -23.92 3.57
#